data_AF-D7AYT7-F1
#
_entry.id   AF-D7AYT7-F1
#
_cell.length_a   1.000
_cell.length_b   1.000
_cell.length_c   1.000
_cell.angle_alpha   90.00
_cell.angle_beta   90.00
_cell.angle_gamma   90.00
#
_symmetry.space_group_name_H-M   'P 1'
#
loop_
_entity.id
_entity.type
_entity.pdbx_description
1 polymer ?
#
loop_
_entity_poly.entity_id
_entity_poly.type
_entity_poly.pdbx_seq_one_letter_code
_entity_poly.pdbx_strand_id
1 'polypeptide(L)'
;MAKKKTRDPWRYWGVAVILFALFGWFLPEVGPMWIAVASAVSVLYVFFQMPLPCGAWNRGEKTRCRNNSPGLLPGCHIEQHRWQTVKLMVRTGGWGELRAKVFASWKRALPAVVSAATIVSGVAAVAQLAVAVAVA
;
A
#
# COMPACT_ATOMS: atom_id res chain seq x y z
N MET A 1 -3.80 -2.86 36.67
CA MET A 1 -3.63 -3.94 35.67
C MET A 1 -3.60 -3.33 34.27
N ALA A 2 -2.46 -3.28 33.60
CA ALA A 2 -2.37 -2.75 32.24
C ALA A 2 -3.00 -3.76 31.26
N LYS A 3 -4.13 -3.40 30.62
CA LYS A 3 -4.76 -4.25 29.58
C LYS A 3 -3.73 -4.53 28.49
N LYS A 4 -3.31 -5.79 28.36
CA LYS A 4 -2.47 -6.28 27.25
C LYS A 4 -3.27 -6.06 25.96
N LYS A 5 -2.92 -5.02 25.20
CA LYS A 5 -3.56 -4.68 23.92
C LYS A 5 -3.34 -5.85 22.96
N THR A 6 -4.36 -6.69 22.77
CA THR A 6 -4.34 -7.77 21.79
C THR A 6 -4.13 -7.14 20.42
N ARG A 7 -3.06 -7.54 19.73
CA ARG A 7 -2.79 -7.09 18.37
C ARG A 7 -3.78 -7.82 17.49
N ASP A 8 -4.82 -7.12 17.06
CA ASP A 8 -5.85 -7.68 16.19
C ASP A 8 -5.24 -8.08 14.83
N PRO A 9 -5.06 -9.39 14.55
CA PRO A 9 -4.43 -9.86 13.32
C PRO A 9 -5.31 -9.59 12.09
N TRP A 10 -6.62 -9.36 12.30
CA TRP A 10 -7.56 -9.08 11.22
C TRP A 10 -7.20 -7.83 10.43
N ARG A 11 -6.48 -6.88 11.04
CA ARG A 11 -5.99 -5.67 10.38
C ARG A 11 -4.95 -5.94 9.28
N TYR A 12 -4.43 -7.16 9.17
CA TYR A 12 -3.48 -7.60 8.16
C TYR A 12 -4.08 -8.53 7.10
N TRP A 13 -5.41 -8.60 6.98
CA TRP A 13 -6.10 -9.48 6.03
C TRP A 13 -5.58 -9.35 4.58
N GLY A 14 -5.28 -8.12 4.15
CA GLY A 14 -4.81 -7.88 2.79
C GLY A 14 -3.42 -8.44 2.49
N VAL A 15 -2.64 -8.85 3.49
CA VAL A 15 -1.39 -9.58 3.28
C VAL A 15 -1.64 -10.92 2.59
N ALA A 16 -2.72 -11.63 2.94
CA ALA A 16 -3.09 -12.87 2.27
C ALA A 16 -3.44 -12.62 0.79
N VAL A 17 -4.15 -11.53 0.50
CA VAL A 17 -4.51 -11.15 -0.88
C VAL A 17 -3.28 -10.76 -1.70
N ILE A 18 -2.32 -10.05 -1.10
CA ILE A 18 -1.04 -9.73 -1.73
C ILE A 18 -0.28 -11.01 -2.07
N LEU A 19 -0.18 -11.95 -1.14
CA LEU A 19 0.48 -13.22 -1.37
C LEU A 19 -0.23 -14.00 -2.49
N PHE A 20 -1.56 -14.01 -2.50
CA PHE A 20 -2.32 -14.62 -3.59
C PHE A 20 -2.07 -13.94 -4.95
N ALA A 21 -1.99 -12.61 -5.00
CA ALA A 21 -1.69 -11.88 -6.23
C ALA A 21 -0.27 -12.12 -6.78
N LEU A 22 0.68 -12.48 -5.91
CA LEU A 22 2.07 -12.75 -6.30
C LEU A 22 2.32 -14.24 -6.58
N PHE A 23 1.76 -15.12 -5.77
CA PHE A 23 1.97 -16.57 -5.87
C PHE A 23 0.87 -17.29 -6.67
N GLY A 24 -0.23 -16.61 -6.99
CA GLY A 24 -1.32 -17.13 -7.83
C GLY A 24 -0.84 -17.61 -9.19
N TRP A 25 0.23 -17.01 -9.72
CA TRP A 25 0.90 -17.41 -10.95
C TRP A 25 1.44 -18.84 -10.96
N PHE A 26 1.74 -19.42 -9.78
CA PHE A 26 2.24 -20.79 -9.67
C PHE A 26 1.12 -21.84 -9.56
N LEU A 27 -0.13 -21.40 -9.45
CA LEU A 27 -1.29 -22.27 -9.31
C LEU A 27 -1.98 -22.39 -10.68
N PRO A 28 -2.01 -23.58 -11.30
CA PRO A 28 -2.57 -23.74 -12.64
C PRO A 28 -4.09 -23.48 -12.70
N GLU A 29 -4.79 -23.58 -11.57
CA GLU A 29 -6.23 -23.31 -11.48
C GLU A 29 -6.58 -21.83 -11.37
N VAL A 30 -5.59 -20.96 -11.12
CA VAL A 30 -5.83 -19.54 -10.92
C VAL A 30 -5.75 -18.81 -12.26
N GLY A 31 -6.90 -18.53 -12.84
CA GLY A 31 -7.00 -17.75 -14.07
C GLY A 31 -6.52 -16.29 -13.89
N PRO A 32 -6.08 -15.62 -14.98
CA PRO A 32 -5.52 -14.27 -14.92
C PRO A 32 -6.53 -13.21 -14.43
N MET A 33 -7.84 -13.47 -14.58
CA MET A 33 -8.89 -12.62 -14.01
C MET A 33 -8.80 -12.49 -12.48
N TRP A 34 -8.58 -13.59 -11.77
CA TRP A 34 -8.47 -13.57 -10.32
C TRP A 34 -7.21 -12.86 -9.85
N ILE A 35 -6.11 -13.00 -10.59
CA ILE A 35 -4.85 -12.29 -10.31
C ILE A 35 -5.01 -10.78 -10.50
N ALA A 36 -5.71 -10.35 -11.55
CA ALA A 36 -5.99 -8.93 -11.81
C ALA A 36 -6.83 -8.32 -10.68
N VAL A 37 -7.92 -9.00 -10.26
CA VAL A 37 -8.76 -8.56 -9.14
C VAL A 37 -7.97 -8.53 -7.83
N ALA A 38 -7.21 -9.59 -7.53
CA ALA A 38 -6.39 -9.66 -6.32
C ALA A 38 -5.33 -8.55 -6.27
N SER A 39 -4.72 -8.23 -7.42
CA SER A 39 -3.75 -7.14 -7.55
C SER A 39 -4.41 -5.78 -7.26
N ALA A 40 -5.58 -5.52 -7.83
CA ALA A 40 -6.31 -4.27 -7.57
C ALA A 40 -6.69 -4.12 -6.09
N VAL A 41 -7.24 -5.17 -5.47
CA VAL A 41 -7.60 -5.18 -4.05
C VAL A 41 -6.35 -5.00 -3.17
N SER A 42 -5.24 -5.63 -3.52
CA SER A 42 -3.96 -5.52 -2.81
C SER A 42 -3.44 -4.09 -2.78
N VAL A 43 -3.49 -3.40 -3.92
CA VAL A 43 -3.10 -1.99 -4.03
C VAL A 43 -4.00 -1.14 -3.16
N LEU A 44 -5.33 -1.25 -3.31
CA LEU A 44 -6.27 -0.48 -2.49
C LEU A 44 -6.05 -0.70 -1.00
N TYR A 45 -5.79 -1.94 -0.59
CA TYR A 45 -5.49 -2.29 0.79
C TYR A 45 -4.20 -1.60 1.31
N VAL A 46 -3.10 -1.65 0.57
CA VAL A 46 -1.83 -1.02 0.98
C VAL A 46 -1.97 0.50 1.08
N PHE A 47 -2.68 1.11 0.14
CA PHE A 47 -2.80 2.57 0.07
C PHE A 47 -3.81 3.14 1.08
N PHE A 48 -4.88 2.40 1.44
CA PHE A 48 -6.00 2.92 2.25
C PHE A 48 -6.34 2.18 3.55
N GLN A 49 -5.80 0.99 3.81
CA GLN A 49 -6.18 0.21 5.00
C GLN A 49 -5.00 -0.30 5.82
N MET A 50 -3.85 -0.55 5.20
CA MET A 50 -2.71 -1.15 5.89
C MET A 50 -2.23 -0.29 7.07
N PRO A 51 -2.14 -0.83 8.30
CA PRO A 51 -1.74 -0.06 9.47
C PRO A 51 -0.25 0.31 9.38
N LEU A 52 0.03 1.57 9.06
CA LEU A 52 1.37 2.08 8.81
C LEU A 52 1.68 3.29 9.69
N PRO A 53 2.94 3.57 10.06
CA PRO A 53 3.28 4.83 10.69
C PRO A 53 3.03 6.00 9.73
N CYS A 54 2.57 7.16 10.21
CA CYS A 54 2.21 8.32 9.40
C CYS A 54 3.41 9.05 8.78
N GLY A 55 4.55 9.07 9.46
CA GLY A 55 5.83 9.65 9.04
C GLY A 55 5.76 11.05 8.42
N ALA A 56 4.75 11.85 8.76
CA ALA A 56 4.63 13.25 8.38
C ALA A 56 5.54 14.11 9.28
N TRP A 57 5.89 15.32 8.86
CA TRP A 57 6.71 16.22 9.68
C TRP A 57 5.86 16.91 10.73
N ASN A 58 6.27 16.78 11.99
CA ASN A 58 5.68 17.54 13.08
C ASN A 58 6.06 19.03 12.92
N ARG A 59 5.13 19.94 13.24
CA ARG A 59 5.37 21.39 13.12
C ARG A 59 6.39 21.82 14.18
N GLY A 60 7.53 22.36 13.74
CA GLY A 60 8.58 22.90 14.62
C GLY A 60 9.55 21.86 15.18
N GLU A 61 9.34 20.57 14.91
CA GLU A 61 10.25 19.50 15.33
C GLU A 61 10.98 18.88 14.13
N LYS A 62 12.23 18.47 14.34
CA LYS A 62 12.98 17.62 13.37
C LYS A 62 12.54 16.15 13.42
N THR A 63 11.37 15.84 13.97
CA THR A 63 10.89 14.46 14.13
C THR A 63 9.71 14.16 13.21
N ARG A 64 9.60 12.90 12.80
CA ARG A 64 8.49 12.40 11.99
C ARG A 64 7.42 11.74 12.87
N CYS A 65 6.16 11.99 12.56
CA CYS A 65 5.01 11.45 13.26
C CYS A 65 5.04 9.91 13.27
N ARG A 66 5.02 9.32 14.47
CA ARG A 66 5.00 7.86 14.68
C ARG A 66 3.60 7.29 14.87
N ASN A 67 2.58 8.12 14.74
CA ASN A 67 1.21 7.65 14.92
C ASN A 67 0.74 6.77 13.76
N ASN A 68 -0.21 5.89 14.03
CA ASN A 68 -0.74 4.99 13.00
C ASN A 68 -1.62 5.75 11.99
N SER A 69 -1.52 5.31 10.74
CA SER A 69 -2.23 5.76 9.55
C SER A 69 -2.94 4.54 8.94
N PRO A 70 -4.17 4.69 8.42
CA PRO A 70 -4.86 3.64 7.68
C PRO A 70 -4.34 3.64 6.24
N GLY A 71 -3.11 3.21 6.00
CA GLY A 71 -2.50 3.14 4.68
C GLY A 71 -1.50 4.26 4.37
N LEU A 72 -1.02 4.26 3.13
CA LEU A 72 0.06 5.13 2.64
C LEU A 72 -0.40 6.56 2.35
N LEU A 73 -1.64 6.76 1.88
CA LEU A 73 -2.18 8.06 1.43
C LEU A 73 -2.87 8.90 2.51
N PRO A 74 -3.83 8.37 3.30
CA PRO A 74 -4.77 9.21 4.05
C PRO A 74 -4.14 9.94 5.24
N GLY A 75 -2.91 9.60 5.65
CA GLY A 75 -2.26 10.18 6.83
C GLY A 75 -2.94 9.76 8.14
N CYS A 76 -2.43 10.21 9.29
CA CYS A 76 -3.04 9.89 10.58
C CYS A 76 -4.33 10.69 10.85
N HIS A 77 -4.88 10.56 12.06
CA HIS A 77 -6.04 11.33 12.51
C HIS A 77 -5.82 12.85 12.56
N ILE A 78 -4.57 13.32 12.48
CA ILE A 78 -4.24 14.76 12.50
C ILE A 78 -4.43 15.32 11.08
N GLU A 79 -5.41 16.21 10.91
CA GLU A 79 -5.77 16.81 9.62
C GLU A 79 -4.58 17.50 8.93
N GLN A 80 -3.73 18.19 9.70
CA GLN A 80 -2.53 18.84 9.17
C GLN A 80 -1.59 17.85 8.46
N HIS A 81 -1.45 16.63 8.98
CA HIS A 81 -0.62 15.59 8.35
C HIS A 81 -1.25 15.03 7.07
N ARG A 82 -2.58 15.04 6.97
CA ARG A 82 -3.31 14.69 5.74
C ARG A 82 -3.06 15.73 4.66
N TRP A 83 -3.25 17.00 5.01
CA TRP A 83 -3.00 18.13 4.10
C TRP A 83 -1.54 18.22 3.65
N GLN A 84 -0.57 17.94 4.52
CA GLN A 84 0.83 17.82 4.11
C GLN A 84 1.03 16.72 3.05
N THR A 85 0.41 15.56 3.24
CA THR A 85 0.53 14.42 2.31
C THR A 85 -0.09 14.75 0.95
N VAL A 86 -1.30 15.31 0.95
CA VAL A 86 -1.99 15.76 -0.27
C VAL A 86 -1.19 16.85 -0.99
N LYS A 87 -0.69 17.85 -0.24
CA LYS A 87 0.11 18.94 -0.81
C LYS A 87 1.39 18.43 -1.48
N LEU A 88 2.03 17.40 -0.91
CA LEU A 88 3.20 16.79 -1.53
C LEU A 88 2.86 16.02 -2.82
N MET A 89 1.66 15.45 -2.94
CA MET A 89 1.24 14.76 -4.18
C MET A 89 0.89 15.73 -5.30
N VAL A 90 0.24 16.83 -4.96
CA VAL A 90 -0.23 17.82 -5.95
C VAL A 90 0.90 18.75 -6.41
N ARG A 91 1.86 19.07 -5.53
CA ARG A 91 2.95 20.00 -5.87
C ARG A 91 4.00 19.30 -6.75
N THR A 92 4.34 19.92 -7.87
CA THR A 92 5.29 19.42 -8.89
C THR A 92 6.71 19.12 -8.37
N GLY A 93 7.09 19.61 -7.19
CA GLY A 93 8.36 19.27 -6.51
C GLY A 93 8.22 18.40 -5.25
N GLY A 94 7.01 17.97 -4.88
CA GLY A 94 6.75 17.24 -3.63
C GLY A 94 7.04 15.72 -3.71
N TRP A 95 7.26 15.20 -4.92
CA TRP A 95 7.52 13.77 -5.16
C TRP A 95 8.81 13.26 -4.54
N GLY A 96 9.86 14.08 -4.49
CA GLY A 96 11.12 13.72 -3.83
C GLY A 96 10.93 13.53 -2.31
N GLU A 97 10.20 14.45 -1.68
CA GLU A 97 9.87 14.39 -0.25
C GLU A 97 8.90 13.24 0.06
N LEU A 98 7.95 12.94 -0.84
CA LEU A 98 7.10 11.74 -0.72
C LEU A 98 7.92 10.46 -0.75
N ARG A 99 8.86 10.35 -1.69
CA ARG A 99 9.76 9.20 -1.77
C ARG A 99 10.59 9.08 -0.49
N ALA A 100 11.20 10.18 -0.03
CA ALA A 100 11.93 10.20 1.24
C ALA A 100 11.03 9.86 2.45
N LYS A 101 9.74 10.23 2.41
CA LYS A 101 8.73 9.89 3.41
C LYS A 101 8.40 8.41 3.46
N VAL A 102 8.30 7.77 2.30
CA VAL A 102 8.03 6.33 2.14
C VAL A 102 9.26 5.51 2.55
N PHE A 103 10.46 5.90 2.13
CA PHE A 103 11.68 5.12 2.36
C PHE A 103 12.38 5.37 3.71
N ALA A 104 11.99 6.38 4.48
CA ALA A 104 12.61 6.62 5.79
C ALA A 104 12.29 5.59 6.87
N SER A 105 11.38 4.63 6.61
CA SER A 105 11.12 3.54 7.52
C SER A 105 10.85 2.26 6.75
N TRP A 106 11.50 1.18 7.17
CA TRP A 106 11.23 -0.18 6.67
C TRP A 106 9.75 -0.55 6.73
N LYS A 107 9.04 -0.08 7.77
CA LYS A 107 7.60 -0.32 7.93
C LYS A 107 6.75 0.31 6.83
N ARG A 108 7.28 1.24 6.04
CA ARG A 108 6.60 1.91 4.92
C ARG A 108 7.19 1.54 3.58
N ALA A 109 8.52 1.37 3.52
CA ALA A 109 9.23 0.96 2.32
C ALA A 109 8.77 -0.42 1.84
N LEU A 110 8.64 -1.39 2.76
CA LEU A 110 8.28 -2.76 2.40
C LEU A 110 6.87 -2.84 1.75
N PRO A 111 5.81 -2.26 2.34
CA PRO A 111 4.51 -2.15 1.69
C PRO A 111 4.53 -1.41 0.34
N ALA A 112 5.36 -0.37 0.20
CA ALA A 112 5.49 0.36 -1.06
C ALA A 112 6.12 -0.49 -2.16
N VAL A 113 7.16 -1.28 -1.83
CA VAL A 113 7.79 -2.21 -2.78
C VAL A 113 6.84 -3.34 -3.14
N VAL A 114 6.16 -3.91 -2.14
CA VAL A 114 5.17 -4.97 -2.35
C VAL A 114 4.01 -4.50 -3.21
N SER A 115 3.49 -3.29 -2.97
CA SER A 115 2.45 -2.72 -3.83
C SER A 115 2.94 -2.48 -5.25
N ALA A 116 4.18 -2.03 -5.46
CA ALA A 116 4.77 -1.95 -6.79
C ALA A 116 4.83 -3.32 -7.48
N ALA A 117 5.27 -4.37 -6.78
CA ALA A 117 5.26 -5.74 -7.31
C ALA A 117 3.84 -6.22 -7.67
N THR A 118 2.85 -5.94 -6.83
CA THR A 118 1.44 -6.30 -7.13
C THR A 118 0.88 -5.50 -8.31
N ILE A 119 1.30 -4.25 -8.53
CA ILE A 119 0.91 -3.47 -9.71
C ILE A 119 1.45 -4.13 -10.97
N VAL A 120 2.73 -4.52 -10.97
CA VAL A 120 3.35 -5.23 -12.10
C VAL A 120 2.63 -6.55 -12.38
N SER A 121 2.33 -7.32 -11.32
CA SER A 121 1.52 -8.55 -11.42
C SER A 121 0.15 -8.29 -12.07
N GLY A 122 -0.56 -7.25 -11.61
CA GLY A 122 -1.86 -6.88 -12.16
C GLY A 122 -1.80 -6.46 -13.63
N VAL A 123 -0.79 -5.67 -14.03
CA VAL A 123 -0.59 -5.28 -15.43
C VAL A 123 -0.32 -6.50 -16.31
N ALA A 124 0.51 -7.44 -15.86
CA ALA A 124 0.77 -8.68 -16.58
C ALA A 124 -0.50 -9.54 -16.74
N ALA A 125 -1.31 -9.65 -15.69
CA ALA A 125 -2.58 -10.38 -15.72
C ALA A 125 -3.58 -9.76 -16.70
N VAL A 126 -3.69 -8.43 -16.73
CA VAL A 126 -4.55 -7.71 -17.68
C VAL A 126 -4.04 -7.88 -19.11
N ALA A 127 -2.72 -7.82 -19.33
CA ALA A 127 -2.15 -8.05 -20.65
C ALA A 127 -2.44 -9.47 -21.17
N GLN A 128 -2.32 -10.49 -20.32
CA GLN A 128 -2.68 -11.86 -20.70
C GLN A 128 -4.17 -12.03 -20.99
N LEU A 129 -5.04 -11.39 -20.21
CA LEU A 129 -6.48 -11.37 -20.50
C LEU A 129 -6.77 -10.73 -21.85
N ALA A 130 -6.13 -9.60 -22.15
CA ALA A 130 -6.29 -8.92 -23.44
C ALA A 130 -5.83 -9.81 -24.61
N VAL A 131 -4.70 -10.51 -24.47
CA VAL A 131 -4.22 -11.48 -25.47
C VAL A 131 -5.21 -12.64 -25.63
N ALA A 132 -5.70 -13.21 -24.52
CA ALA A 132 -6.66 -14.31 -24.58
C ALA A 132 -7.96 -13.91 -25.28
N VAL A 133 -8.45 -12.68 -25.05
CA VAL A 133 -9.63 -12.14 -25.75
C VAL A 133 -9.35 -11.86 -27.23
N ALA A 134 -8.14 -11.43 -27.59
CA ALA A 134 -7.78 -11.12 -28.97
C ALA A 134 -7.56 -12.37 -29.84
N VAL A 135 -7.29 -13.52 -29.23
CA VAL A 135 -7.01 -14.81 -29.91
C VAL A 135 -8.22 -15.74 -29.91
N ALA A 136 -9.27 -15.43 -29.15
CA ALA A 136 -10.55 -16.15 -29.10
C ALA A 136 -11.51 -15.71 -30.22
#